data_AF-A0A6A4INI3-F1
#
_entry.id   AF-A0A6A4INI3-F1
#
_cell.length_a   1.000
_cell.length_b   1.000
_cell.length_c   1.000
_cell.angle_alpha   90.00
_cell.angle_beta   90.00
_cell.angle_gamma   90.00
#
_symmetry.space_group_name_H-M   'P 1'
#
loop_
_entity.id
_entity.type
_entity.pdbx_description
1 polymer ?
#
loop_
_entity_poly.entity_id
_entity_poly.type
_entity_poly.pdbx_seq_one_letter_code
_entity_poly.pdbx_strand_id
1 'polypeptide(L)' 'MAGPASGGFHPHLPGFKYNFLAKGLGATMWFFMFYRFRKDGGKLLGHHPFEGHGDGHDEH' A
#
# COMPACT_ATOMS: atom_id res chain seq x y z
N MET A 1 24.37 -11.89 -48.86
CA MET A 1 23.25 -12.52 -48.13
C MET A 1 23.61 -12.55 -46.66
N ALA A 2 23.02 -11.70 -45.82
CA ALA A 2 23.20 -11.71 -44.36
C ALA A 2 21.81 -11.92 -43.75
N GLY A 3 21.67 -12.95 -42.91
CA GLY A 3 20.40 -13.45 -42.39
C GLY A 3 19.71 -12.50 -41.39
N PRO A 4 18.40 -12.67 -41.15
CA PRO A 4 17.64 -11.82 -40.24
C PRO A 4 18.20 -11.96 -38.81
N ALA A 5 18.47 -10.82 -38.18
CA ALA A 5 18.98 -10.72 -36.81
C ALA A 5 18.08 -11.51 -35.83
N SER A 6 18.57 -12.65 -35.37
CA SER A 6 17.93 -13.50 -34.36
C SER A 6 18.17 -12.92 -32.95
N GLY A 7 17.56 -11.77 -32.68
CA GLY A 7 17.63 -11.10 -31.38
C GLY A 7 16.34 -10.37 -30.99
N GLY A 8 15.21 -10.74 -31.60
CA GLY A 8 13.91 -10.14 -31.30
C GLY A 8 13.48 -10.45 -29.88
N PHE A 9 13.28 -9.41 -29.07
CA PHE A 9 12.64 -9.54 -27.76
C PHE A 9 11.20 -9.99 -27.98
N HIS A 10 10.90 -11.28 -27.73
CA HIS A 10 9.55 -11.82 -27.73
C HIS A 10 9.07 -11.93 -26.27
N PRO A 11 8.55 -10.85 -25.67
CA PRO A 11 8.00 -10.93 -24.32
C PRO A 11 6.81 -11.88 -24.35
N HIS A 12 6.92 -13.00 -23.64
CA HIS A 12 5.78 -13.88 -23.42
C HIS A 12 4.73 -13.08 -22.65
N LEU A 13 3.55 -12.87 -23.24
CA LEU A 13 2.48 -12.22 -22.50
C LEU A 13 2.11 -13.15 -21.34
N PRO A 14 2.12 -12.66 -20.08
CA PRO A 14 1.70 -13.48 -18.97
C PRO A 14 0.30 -14.01 -19.23
N GLY A 15 0.08 -15.30 -18.99
CA GLY A 15 -1.22 -15.92 -19.22
C GLY A 15 -2.32 -15.19 -18.46
N PHE A 16 -3.55 -15.20 -19.00
CA PHE A 16 -4.70 -14.52 -18.40
C PHE A 16 -4.89 -14.86 -16.90
N LYS A 17 -4.67 -16.13 -16.54
CA LYS A 17 -4.72 -16.62 -15.15
C LYS A 17 -3.72 -15.91 -14.24
N TYR A 18 -2.50 -15.67 -14.71
CA TYR A 18 -1.46 -14.99 -13.94
C TYR A 18 -1.83 -13.53 -13.69
N ASN A 19 -2.33 -12.82 -14.72
CA ASN A 19 -2.78 -11.44 -14.58
C ASN A 19 -3.95 -11.31 -13.60
N PHE A 20 -4.90 -12.24 -13.64
CA PHE A 20 -6.04 -12.23 -12.73
C PHE A 20 -5.61 -12.45 -11.27
N LEU A 21 -4.77 -13.45 -11.02
CA LEU A 21 -4.23 -13.72 -9.68
C LEU A 21 -3.37 -12.56 -9.17
N ALA A 22 -2.50 -12.01 -10.02
CA ALA A 22 -1.66 -10.86 -9.67
C ALA A 22 -2.51 -9.63 -9.30
N LYS A 23 -3.56 -9.34 -10.07
CA LYS A 23 -4.52 -8.27 -9.76
C LYS A 23 -5.30 -8.54 -8.49
N GLY A 24 -5.78 -9.77 -8.26
CA GLY A 24 -6.48 -10.15 -7.04
C GLY A 24 -5.62 -10.00 -5.78
N LEU A 25 -4.37 -10.48 -5.84
CA LEU A 25 -3.40 -10.33 -4.75
C LEU A 25 -3.04 -8.87 -4.49
N GLY A 26 -2.77 -8.09 -5.54
CA GLY A 26 -2.49 -6.65 -5.41
C GLY A 26 -3.68 -5.88 -4.83
N ALA A 27 -4.89 -6.15 -5.31
CA ALA A 27 -6.11 -5.54 -4.78
C ALA A 27 -6.33 -5.91 -3.30
N THR A 28 -6.06 -7.15 -2.91
CA THR A 28 -6.16 -7.60 -1.52
C THR A 28 -5.16 -6.88 -0.61
N MET A 29 -3.92 -6.69 -1.07
CA MET A 29 -2.89 -5.93 -0.35
C MET A 29 -3.36 -4.49 -0.08
N TRP A 30 -3.78 -3.77 -1.13
CA TRP A 30 -4.25 -2.39 -1.01
C TRP A 30 -5.51 -2.29 -0.15
N PHE A 31 -6.46 -3.22 -0.33
CA PHE A 31 -7.64 -3.32 0.53
C PHE A 31 -7.26 -3.40 2.00
N PHE A 32 -6.27 -4.25 2.33
CA PHE A 32 -5.83 -4.43 3.71
C PHE A 32 -5.15 -3.18 4.28
N MET A 33 -4.34 -2.48 3.49
CA MET A 33 -3.76 -1.20 3.88
C MET A 33 -4.84 -0.18 4.21
N PHE A 34 -5.84 0.03 3.33
CA PHE A 34 -6.93 0.97 3.60
C PHE A 34 -7.84 0.55 4.75
N TYR A 35 -8.09 -0.75 4.91
CA TYR A 35 -8.82 -1.29 6.05
C TYR A 35 -8.11 -0.98 7.37
N ARG A 36 -6.80 -1.23 7.42
CA ARG A 36 -5.94 -0.92 8.57
C ARG A 36 -5.89 0.58 8.80
N PHE A 37 -5.70 1.41 7.78
CA PHE A 37 -5.76 2.87 7.91
C PHE A 37 -7.12 3.38 8.43
N ARG A 38 -8.24 2.79 8.04
CA ARG A 38 -9.56 3.15 8.59
C ARG A 38 -9.66 2.79 10.08
N LYS A 39 -9.24 1.59 10.45
CA LYS A 39 -9.36 1.08 11.83
C LYS A 39 -8.33 1.66 12.79
N ASP A 40 -7.13 1.92 12.31
CA ASP A 40 -6.00 2.45 13.07
C ASP A 40 -5.73 3.93 12.76
N GLY A 41 -6.62 4.58 12.01
CA GLY A 41 -6.50 5.99 11.64
C GLY A 41 -6.42 6.91 12.86
N GLY A 42 -7.19 6.61 13.92
CA GLY A 42 -7.06 7.31 15.21
C GLY A 42 -5.75 7.03 15.95
N LYS A 43 -5.05 5.94 15.63
CA LYS A 43 -3.78 5.55 16.26
C LYS A 43 -2.56 6.19 15.57
N LEU A 44 -2.70 6.53 14.29
CA LEU A 44 -1.69 7.24 13.51
C LEU A 44 -1.88 8.77 13.50
N LEU A 45 -3.08 9.27 13.78
CA LEU A 45 -3.37 10.71 13.95
C LEU A 45 -2.92 11.27 15.32
N GLY A 46 -2.20 10.47 16.11
CA GLY A 46 -1.53 10.93 17.32
C GLY A 46 -2.47 10.98 18.52
N HIS A 47 -2.27 10.07 19.46
CA HIS A 47 -2.47 10.44 20.86
C HIS A 47 -1.34 11.38 21.21
N HIS A 48 -1.61 12.68 21.32
CA HIS A 48 -0.61 13.62 21.79
C HIS A 48 -0.42 13.39 23.30
N PRO A 49 0.80 13.09 23.80
CA PRO A 49 1.03 12.88 25.22
C PRO A 49 0.84 14.16 26.06
N PHE A 50 0.60 15.31 25.43
CA PHE A 50 0.43 16.62 26.06
C PHE A 50 -1.02 17.15 26.06
N GLU A 51 -2.00 16.40 25.53
CA GLU A 51 -3.43 16.74 25.70
C GLU A 51 -3.92 16.59 27.15
N GLY A 52 -3.09 16.03 28.05
CA GLY A 52 -3.38 15.91 29.48
C GLY A 52 -2.54 16.83 30.39
N HIS A 53 -1.80 17.80 29.85
CA HIS A 53 -0.94 18.68 30.66
C HIS A 53 -1.23 20.15 30.39
N GLY A 54 -2.39 20.62 30.87
CA GLY A 54 -2.78 22.01 30.66
C GLY A 54 -3.99 22.49 31.44
N ASP A 55 -4.24 22.01 32.67
CA ASP A 55 -5.31 22.56 33.53
C ASP A 55 -4.95 22.40 35.02
N GLY A 56 -4.00 23.19 35.53
CA GLY A 56 -3.66 23.11 36.96
C GLY A 56 -2.68 24.18 37.48
N HIS A 57 -2.66 25.37 36.88
CA HIS A 57 -1.82 26.47 37.35
C HIS A 57 -2.64 27.71 37.72
N ASP A 58 -3.74 27.49 38.43
CA ASP A 58 -4.53 28.50 39.16
C ASP A 58 -4.98 27.77 40.44
N GLU A 59 -4.99 28.25 41.68
CA GLU A 59 -4.72 29.51 42.37
C GLU A 59 -4.82 29.13 43.87
N HIS A 60 -4.20 29.92 44.76
CA HIS A 60 -4.25 29.88 46.24
C HIS A 60 -3.31 28.95 47.03
#